data_AF-A0A7V1U501-F1
#
_entry.id   AF-A0A7V1U501-F1
#
_cell.length_a   1.000
_cell.length_b   1.000
_cell.length_c   1.000
_cell.angle_alpha   90.00
_cell.angle_beta   90.00
_cell.angle_gamma   90.00
#
_symmetry.space_group_name_H-M   'P 1'
#
loop_
_entity.id
_entity.type
_entity.pdbx_description
1 polymer ?
#
loop_
_entity_poly.entity_id
_entity_poly.type
_entity_poly.pdbx_seq_one_letter_code
_entity_poly.pdbx_strand_id
1 'polypeptide(L)'
;MRSWWVRLRRHDPERNAAEYVSGELPRRAIRWFETHLLDCEDCWREVLLGRLGRAAAEDAREPVPRGLRDRVRASVQMTGGAGGEER
;
A
#
# COMPACT_ATOMS: atom_id res chain seq x y z
N MET A 1 -5.58 -0.08 30.09
CA MET A 1 -5.95 1.34 29.91
C MET A 1 -6.83 1.46 28.68
N ARG A 2 -8.07 1.95 28.83
CA ARG A 2 -9.04 2.10 27.73
C ARG A 2 -8.81 3.45 27.07
N SER A 3 -8.04 3.46 25.99
CA SER A 3 -7.69 4.68 25.25
C SER A 3 -8.92 5.19 24.49
N TRP A 4 -9.50 6.28 25.03
CA TRP A 4 -10.20 7.45 24.47
C TRP A 4 -10.76 7.51 23.02
N TRP A 5 -10.89 6.42 22.27
CA TRP A 5 -11.30 6.40 20.86
C TRP A 5 -12.45 5.45 20.50
N VAL A 6 -13.08 4.79 21.49
CA VAL A 6 -14.31 3.98 21.30
C VAL A 6 -15.44 4.78 20.61
N ARG A 7 -15.34 6.11 20.48
CA ARG A 7 -16.41 6.99 19.99
C ARG A 7 -16.28 7.56 18.57
N LEU A 8 -15.11 7.56 17.92
CA LEU A 8 -14.94 8.24 16.62
C LEU A 8 -14.74 7.32 15.41
N ARG A 9 -14.31 6.07 15.62
CA ARG A 9 -14.44 4.97 14.67
C ARG A 9 -14.70 3.69 15.47
N ARG A 10 -15.58 2.83 14.96
CA ARG A 10 -15.79 1.50 15.52
C ARG A 10 -14.45 0.77 15.49
N HIS A 11 -13.99 0.24 16.63
CA HIS A 11 -12.79 -0.59 16.67
C HIS A 11 -13.08 -1.86 15.87
N ASP A 12 -12.50 -1.92 14.68
CA ASP A 12 -12.64 -2.97 13.69
C ASP A 12 -11.22 -3.26 13.16
N PRO A 13 -10.48 -4.16 13.83
CA PRO A 13 -9.08 -4.41 13.53
C PRO A 13 -8.84 -4.77 12.07
N GLU A 14 -9.66 -5.68 11.54
CA GLU A 14 -9.57 -6.18 10.17
C GLU A 14 -9.73 -5.03 9.17
N ARG A 15 -10.83 -4.27 9.28
CA ARG A 15 -11.09 -3.17 8.34
C ARG A 15 -10.07 -2.05 8.45
N ASN A 16 -9.73 -1.63 9.67
CA ASN A 16 -8.82 -0.51 9.87
C ASN A 16 -7.40 -0.86 9.39
N ALA A 17 -6.93 -2.08 9.64
CA ALA A 17 -5.66 -2.57 9.12
C ALA A 17 -5.69 -2.70 7.60
N ALA A 18 -6.78 -3.19 7.01
CA ALA A 18 -6.93 -3.26 5.56
C ALA A 18 -6.78 -1.88 4.91
N GLU A 19 -7.53 -0.86 5.38
CA GLU A 19 -7.46 0.52 4.90
C GLU A 19 -6.05 1.13 5.10
N TYR A 20 -5.39 0.83 6.22
CA TYR A 20 -4.04 1.34 6.51
C TYR A 20 -3.00 0.76 5.57
N VAL A 21 -2.97 -0.56 5.39
CA VAL A 21 -1.94 -1.22 4.59
C VAL A 21 -2.25 -1.12 3.08
N SER A 22 -3.51 -0.94 2.67
CA SER A 22 -3.85 -0.58 1.28
C SER A 22 -3.47 0.87 0.94
N GLY A 23 -3.25 1.73 1.94
CA GLY A 23 -3.00 3.16 1.75
C GLY A 23 -4.27 3.98 1.49
N GLU A 24 -5.45 3.38 1.66
CA GLU A 24 -6.75 4.05 1.53
C GLU A 24 -7.10 4.91 2.75
N LEU A 25 -6.36 4.74 3.86
CA LEU A 25 -6.54 5.52 5.07
C LEU A 25 -6.17 7.01 4.82
N PRO A 26 -7.05 7.98 5.11
CA PRO A 26 -6.73 9.40 4.92
C PRO A 26 -5.51 9.82 5.75
N ARG A 27 -4.69 10.76 5.24
CA ARG A 27 -3.44 11.22 5.91
C ARG A 27 -3.63 11.64 7.38
N ARG A 28 -4.79 12.22 7.72
CA ARG A 28 -5.14 12.61 9.09
C ARG A 28 -5.37 11.41 10.02
N ALA A 29 -5.88 10.31 9.48
CA ALA A 29 -6.17 9.09 10.21
C ALA A 29 -4.94 8.19 10.37
N ILE A 30 -3.94 8.30 9.48
CA ILE A 30 -2.69 7.55 9.53
C ILE A 30 -1.96 7.77 10.87
N ARG A 31 -1.65 9.03 11.21
CA ARG A 31 -0.92 9.34 12.45
C ARG A 31 -1.63 8.83 13.70
N TRP A 32 -2.96 8.94 13.71
CA TRP A 32 -3.77 8.41 14.81
C TRP A 32 -3.68 6.88 14.90
N PHE A 33 -3.86 6.21 13.76
CA PHE A 33 -3.82 4.75 13.71
C PHE A 33 -2.45 4.20 14.12
N GLU A 34 -1.38 4.87 13.70
CA GLU A 34 -0.01 4.55 14.13
C GLU A 34 0.18 4.65 15.65
N THR A 35 -0.45 5.66 16.28
CA THR A 35 -0.45 5.77 17.75
C THR A 35 -1.26 4.62 18.37
N HIS A 36 -2.42 4.31 17.81
CA HIS A 36 -3.28 3.22 18.29
C HIS A 36 -2.61 1.85 18.22
N LEU A 37 -1.81 1.59 17.18
CA LEU A 37 -1.05 0.35 17.01
C LEU A 37 -0.09 0.06 18.17
N LEU A 38 0.40 1.09 18.85
CA LEU A 38 1.30 0.92 20.00
C LEU A 38 0.59 0.33 21.23
N ASP A 39 -0.73 0.47 21.31
CA ASP A 39 -1.54 0.08 22.46
C ASP A 39 -2.53 -1.07 22.14
N CYS A 40 -2.59 -1.54 20.89
CA CYS A 40 -3.60 -2.50 20.43
C CYS A 40 -3.00 -3.67 19.64
N GLU A 41 -2.87 -4.81 20.33
CA GLU A 41 -2.38 -6.09 19.78
C GLU A 41 -3.23 -6.60 18.60
N ASP A 42 -4.55 -6.43 18.64
CA ASP A 42 -5.44 -6.90 17.56
C ASP A 42 -5.15 -6.16 16.26
N CYS A 43 -5.10 -4.82 16.30
CA CYS A 43 -4.76 -4.01 15.12
C CYS A 43 -3.32 -4.25 14.66
N TRP A 44 -2.38 -4.46 15.59
CA TRP A 44 -1.00 -4.82 15.24
C TRP A 44 -0.92 -6.14 14.47
N ARG A 45 -1.63 -7.18 14.96
CA ARG A 45 -1.71 -8.49 14.32
C ARG A 45 -2.28 -8.40 12.90
N GLU A 46 -3.39 -7.68 12.72
CA GLU A 46 -4.02 -7.52 11.40
C GLU A 46 -3.12 -6.77 10.40
N VAL A 47 -2.36 -5.76 10.86
CA VAL A 47 -1.38 -5.07 10.01
C VAL A 47 -0.27 -6.02 9.57
N LEU A 48 0.25 -6.85 10.47
CA LEU A 48 1.26 -7.86 10.15
C LEU A 48 0.73 -8.86 9.12
N LEU A 49 -0.46 -9.41 9.34
CA LEU A 49 -1.13 -10.36 8.43
C LEU A 49 -1.35 -9.74 7.05
N GLY A 50 -1.85 -8.51 7.00
CA GLY A 50 -2.08 -7.80 5.75
C GLY A 50 -0.79 -7.54 4.97
N ARG A 51 0.34 -7.27 5.64
CA ARG A 51 1.63 -7.09 4.96
C ARG A 51 2.16 -8.42 4.41
N LEU A 52 2.09 -9.48 5.21
CA LEU A 52 2.52 -10.82 4.79
C LEU A 52 1.70 -11.33 3.60
N GLY A 53 0.37 -11.18 3.65
CA GLY A 53 -0.50 -11.59 2.55
C GLY A 53 -0.19 -10.87 1.23
N ARG A 54 0.15 -9.58 1.29
CA ARG A 54 0.61 -8.82 0.11
C ARG A 54 1.96 -9.32 -0.40
N ALA A 55 2.92 -9.56 0.48
CA ALA A 55 4.21 -10.11 0.08
C ALA A 55 4.03 -11.46 -0.63
N ALA A 56 3.21 -12.36 -0.07
CA ALA A 56 2.89 -13.64 -0.69
C ALA A 56 2.18 -13.48 -2.05
N ALA A 57 1.27 -12.51 -2.17
CA ALA A 57 0.61 -12.21 -3.43
C ALA A 57 1.58 -11.66 -4.50
N GLU A 58 2.55 -10.84 -4.10
CA GLU A 58 3.61 -10.35 -4.99
C GLU A 58 4.56 -11.48 -5.41
N ASP A 59 4.95 -12.36 -4.50
CA ASP A 59 5.80 -13.52 -4.80
C ASP A 59 5.09 -14.53 -5.72
N ALA A 60 3.78 -14.66 -5.59
CA ALA A 60 2.95 -15.50 -6.46
C ALA A 60 2.68 -14.88 -7.84
N ARG A 61 3.03 -13.60 -8.06
CA ARG A 61 2.87 -13.01 -9.40
C ARG A 61 3.82 -13.66 -10.38
N GLU A 62 3.29 -13.99 -11.55
CA GLU A 62 4.07 -14.51 -12.66
C GLU A 62 5.25 -13.56 -12.95
N PRO A 63 6.48 -14.08 -13.01
CA PRO A 63 7.65 -13.27 -13.31
C PRO A 63 7.47 -12.53 -14.63
N VAL A 64 7.93 -11.28 -14.64
CA VAL A 64 7.85 -10.43 -15.83
C VAL A 64 8.58 -11.12 -16.99
N PRO A 65 7.97 -11.22 -18.19
CA PRO A 65 8.62 -11.82 -19.35
C PRO A 65 10.00 -11.20 -19.60
N ARG A 66 11.00 -12.05 -19.83
CA ARG A 66 12.37 -11.61 -20.14
C ARG A 66 12.35 -10.58 -21.29
N GLY A 67 13.07 -9.48 -21.12
CA GLY A 67 13.15 -8.39 -22.11
C GLY A 67 11.93 -7.46 -22.17
N LEU A 68 10.91 -7.61 -21.31
CA LEU A 68 9.80 -6.63 -21.26
C LEU A 68 10.31 -5.22 -20.90
N ARG A 69 11.26 -5.12 -19.98
CA ARG A 69 11.86 -3.83 -19.59
C ARG A 69 12.50 -3.12 -20.79
N ASP A 70 13.24 -3.87 -21.63
CA ASP A 70 13.90 -3.30 -22.81
C ASP A 70 12.89 -2.88 -23.87
N ARG A 71 11.82 -3.66 -24.08
CA ARG A 71 10.71 -3.28 -24.96
C ARG A 71 10.01 -2.01 -24.49
N VAL A 72 9.68 -1.91 -23.20
CA VAL A 72 9.06 -0.70 -22.62
C VAL A 72 9.98 0.51 -22.79
N ARG A 73 11.29 0.36 -22.52
CA ARG A 73 12.27 1.44 -22.72
C ARG A 73 12.33 1.90 -24.17
N ALA A 74 12.38 0.96 -25.12
CA ALA A 74 12.37 1.28 -26.55
C ALA A 74 11.09 2.03 -26.94
N SER A 75 9.92 1.58 -26.48
CA SER A 75 8.64 2.26 -26.73
C SER A 75 8.63 3.69 -26.18
N VAL A 76 9.08 3.91 -24.94
CA VAL A 76 9.14 5.26 -24.34
C VAL A 76 10.11 6.17 -25.11
N GLN A 77 11.25 5.66 -25.57
CA GLN A 77 12.20 6.43 -26.38
C GLN A 77 11.61 6.83 -27.73
N MET A 78 10.89 5.92 -28.39
CA MET A 78 10.25 6.22 -29.68
C MET A 78 9.10 7.22 -29.53
N THR A 79 8.32 7.17 -28.45
CA THR A 79 7.24 8.13 -28.21
C THR A 79 7.76 9.48 -27.68
N GLY A 80 8.83 9.48 -26.89
CA GLY A 80 9.46 10.70 -26.35
C GLY A 80 10.35 11.44 -27.35
N GLY A 81 10.91 10.74 -28.34
CA GLY A 81 11.75 11.33 -29.39
C GLY A 81 10.96 12.04 -30.50
N ALA A 82 9.66 11.77 -30.63
CA ALA A 82 8.81 12.38 -31.65
C ALA A 82 8.33 13.81 -31.31
N GLY A 83 8.66 14.34 -30.13
CA GLY A 83 8.26 15.69 -29.69
C GLY A 83 9.39 16.72 -29.62
N GLY A 84 10.60 16.38 -30.08
CA GLY A 84 11.82 17.16 -29.86
C GLY A 84 12.55 17.66 -31.11
N GLU A 85 11.91 17.64 -32.28
CA GLU A 85 12.51 18.15 -33.53
C GLU A 85 11.47 18.92 -34.34
N GLU A 86 11.11 20.13 -33.90
CA GLU A 86 10.54 21.15 -34.80
C GLU A 86 11.12 22.53 -34.43
N ARG A 87 12.12 22.93 -35.23
CA ARG A 87 12.67 24.26 -35.55
C ARG A 87 12.71 25.38 -34.50
#